data_AF-A0A2V5YJW9-F1
#
_entry.id   AF-A0A2V5YJW9-F1
#
_cell.length_a   1.000
_cell.length_b   1.000
_cell.length_c   1.000
_cell.angle_alpha   90.00
_cell.angle_beta   90.00
_cell.angle_gamma   90.00
#
_symmetry.space_group_name_H-M   'P 1'
#
loop_
_entity.id
_entity.type
_entity.pdbx_description
1 polymer ?
#
loop_
_entity_poly.entity_id
_entity_poly.type
_entity_poly.pdbx_seq_one_letter_code
_entity_poly.pdbx_strand_id
1 'polypeptide(L)' 'MKKSMERTRAYGRNKKAKNMRFTPETIRKLIVASQTEGVSQTVYVEKALRNQFQRDDIK' A
#
# COMPACT_ATOMS: atom_id res chain seq x y z
N MET A 1 -39.47 5.17 -24.52
CA MET A 1 -38.35 4.21 -24.42
C MET A 1 -37.22 4.84 -23.62
N LYS A 2 -36.58 4.05 -22.75
CA LYS A 2 -35.62 4.45 -21.70
C LYS A 2 -34.29 4.96 -22.27
N LYS A 3 -33.72 6.04 -21.70
CA LYS A 3 -32.27 6.25 -21.55
C LYS A 3 -32.00 7.12 -20.31
N SER A 4 -32.04 6.50 -19.13
CA SER A 4 -31.49 7.06 -17.89
C SER A 4 -30.44 6.11 -17.38
N MET A 5 -29.17 6.31 -17.75
CA MET A 5 -28.04 5.73 -17.02
C MET A 5 -26.71 6.31 -17.51
N GLU A 6 -26.44 7.59 -17.24
CA GLU A 6 -25.03 7.97 -17.07
C GLU A 6 -24.54 7.28 -15.80
N ARG A 7 -24.00 6.09 -16.01
CA ARG A 7 -23.26 5.28 -15.05
C ARG A 7 -22.05 6.12 -14.65
N THR A 8 -22.21 7.00 -13.67
CA THR A 8 -21.07 7.57 -12.96
C THR A 8 -20.40 6.40 -12.26
N ARG A 9 -19.43 5.79 -12.94
CA ARG A 9 -18.65 4.67 -12.42
C ARG A 9 -17.75 5.28 -11.37
N ALA A 10 -18.30 5.46 -10.17
CA ALA A 10 -17.50 5.58 -8.97
C ALA A 10 -16.70 4.28 -8.85
N TYR A 11 -15.56 4.23 -9.52
CA TYR A 11 -14.47 3.32 -9.22
C TYR A 11 -13.93 3.74 -7.84
N GLY A 12 -14.76 3.59 -6.80
CA GLY A 12 -14.32 3.81 -5.44
C GLY A 12 -13.12 2.90 -5.23
N ARG A 13 -11.94 3.50 -4.96
CA ARG A 13 -10.72 2.78 -4.61
C ARG A 13 -11.05 1.94 -3.38
N ASN A 14 -11.39 0.68 -3.61
CA ASN A 14 -11.55 -0.26 -2.53
C ASN A 14 -10.13 -0.63 -2.08
N LYS A 15 -9.59 0.07 -1.08
CA LYS A 15 -8.36 -0.33 -0.37
C LYS A 15 -8.71 -1.62 0.38
N LYS A 16 -8.71 -2.75 -0.34
CA LYS A 16 -8.83 -4.07 0.26
C LYS A 16 -7.62 -4.26 1.19
N ALA A 17 -7.88 -4.44 2.48
CA ALA A 17 -6.85 -4.87 3.41
C ALA A 17 -6.30 -6.22 2.94
N LYS A 18 -5.01 -6.28 2.64
CA LYS A 18 -4.31 -7.53 2.35
C LYS A 18 -3.51 -7.93 3.58
N ASN A 19 -3.76 -9.14 4.06
CA ASN A 19 -2.97 -9.72 5.14
C ASN A 19 -1.65 -10.22 4.56
N MET A 20 -0.58 -9.44 4.69
CA MET A 20 0.77 -9.86 4.33
C MET A 20 1.37 -10.69 5.44
N ARG A 21 1.94 -11.86 5.10
CA ARG A 21 2.67 -12.70 6.05
C ARG A 21 4.15 -12.40 5.93
N PHE A 22 4.78 -12.04 7.04
CA PHE A 22 6.21 -11.79 7.14
C PHE A 22 6.84 -12.76 8.12
N THR A 23 8.14 -13.03 7.97
CA THR A 23 8.87 -13.80 8.97
C THR A 23 9.05 -12.95 10.24
N PRO A 24 9.23 -13.58 11.41
CA PRO A 24 9.48 -12.84 12.66
C PRO A 24 10.69 -11.91 12.61
N GLU A 25 11.71 -12.25 11.81
CA GLU A 25 12.88 -11.42 11.61
C GLU A 25 12.53 -10.16 10.81
N THR A 26 11.78 -10.30 9.70
CA THR A 26 11.33 -9.16 8.90
C THR A 26 10.44 -8.23 9.71
N ILE A 27 9.55 -8.79 10.55
CA ILE A 27 8.68 -7.99 11.43
C ILE A 27 9.53 -7.14 12.38
N ARG A 28 10.56 -7.72 13.02
CA ARG A 28 11.46 -6.96 13.90
C ARG A 28 12.17 -5.81 13.18
N LYS A 29 12.67 -6.06 11.96
CA LYS A 29 13.31 -5.01 11.14
C LYS A 29 12.33 -3.89 10.78
N LEU A 30 11.09 -4.24 10.41
CA LEU A 30 10.04 -3.26 10.11
C LEU A 30 9.65 -2.41 11.33
N ILE A 31 9.57 -3.03 12.51
CA ILE A 31 9.27 -2.31 13.76
C ILE A 31 10.35 -1.25 14.00
N VAL A 32 11.62 -1.66 14.03
CA VAL A 32 12.74 -0.75 14.29
C VAL A 32 12.78 0.37 13.25
N ALA A 33 12.67 0.03 11.97
CA ALA A 33 12.74 1.02 10.89
C ALA A 33 11.56 2.03 10.93
N SER A 34 10.36 1.56 11.27
CA SER A 34 9.20 2.45 11.40
C SER A 34 9.34 3.41 12.60
N GLN A 35 9.90 2.92 13.73
CA GLN A 35 10.16 3.73 14.90
C GLN A 35 11.25 4.78 14.64
N THR A 36 12.32 4.42 13.93
CA THR A 36 13.39 5.36 13.59
C THR A 36 12.91 6.49 12.67
N GLU A 37 11.95 6.21 11.78
CA GLU A 37 11.34 7.24 10.93
C GLU A 37 10.19 7.99 11.62
N GLY A 38 9.77 7.59 12.83
CA GLY A 38 8.65 8.19 13.54
C GLY A 38 7.28 7.99 12.87
N VAL A 39 7.14 6.94 12.05
CA VAL A 39 5.91 6.64 11.30
C VAL A 39 5.30 5.31 11.73
N SER A 40 4.02 5.09 11.42
CA SER A 40 3.40 3.80 11.66
C SER A 40 3.99 2.72 10.72
N GLN A 41 4.01 1.47 11.19
CA GLN A 41 4.51 0.33 10.43
C GLN A 41 3.85 0.20 9.05
N THR A 42 2.54 0.44 8.98
CA THR A 42 1.78 0.40 7.72
C THR A 42 2.24 1.49 6.74
N VAL A 43 2.45 2.71 7.21
CA VAL A 43 2.94 3.82 6.39
C VAL A 43 4.36 3.54 5.90
N TYR A 44 5.23 3.02 6.78
CA TYR A 44 6.59 2.63 6.41
C TYR A 44 6.58 1.56 5.30
N VAL A 45 5.78 0.49 5.47
CA VAL A 45 5.69 -0.58 4.46
C VAL A 45 5.15 -0.07 3.12
N GLU A 46 4.10 0.76 3.13
CA GLU A 46 3.60 1.36 1.88
C GLU A 46 4.64 2.25 1.19
N LYS A 47 5.46 2.98 1.95
CA LYS A 47 6.54 3.84 1.43
C LYS A 47 7.69 3.00 0.87
N ALA A 48 8.12 1.98 1.61
CA ALA A 48 9.17 1.06 1.18
C ALA A 48 8.80 0.33 -0.13
N LEU A 49 7.56 -0.18 -0.22
CA LEU A 49 7.08 -0.83 -1.43
C LEU A 49 7.02 0.14 -2.62
N ARG A 50 6.51 1.37 -2.43
CA ARG A 50 6.49 2.39 -3.50
C ARG A 50 7.89 2.72 -4.01
N ASN A 51 8.84 2.93 -3.10
CA ASN A 51 10.22 3.26 -3.46
C ASN A 51 10.90 2.10 -4.21
N GLN A 52 10.59 0.85 -3.87
CA GLN A 52 11.12 -0.31 -4.57
C GLN A 52 10.62 -0.36 -6.02
N PHE A 53 9.31 -0.25 -6.24
CA PHE A 53 8.75 -0.25 -7.60
C PHE A 53 9.22 0.95 -8.44
N GLN A 54 9.39 2.13 -7.84
CA GLN A 54 9.93 3.30 -8.55
C GLN A 54 11.38 3.12 -9.01
N ARG A 55 12.19 2.35 -8.27
CA ARG A 55 13.57 2.04 -8.70
C ARG A 55 13.58 1.03 -9.83
N ASP A 56 12.68 0.05 -9.81
CA ASP A 56 12.59 -0.98 -10.86
C ASP A 56 12.10 -0.39 -12.20
N ASP A 57 11.31 0.70 -12.17
CA ASP A 57 10.81 1.41 -13.36
C ASP A 57 11.86 2.35 -14.00
N ILE A 58 12.93 2.73 -13.28
CA ILE A 58 14.07 3.46 -13.85
C ILE A 58 15.04 2.43 -14.45
N LYS A 59 14.83 2.07 -15.71
CA LYS A 59 15.71 1.16 -16.47
C LYS A 59 16.49 1.90 -17.55
#